data_AF-A0A9J6DH87-F1
#
_entry.id   AF-A0A9J6DH87-F1
#
_cell.length_a   1.000
_cell.length_b   1.000
_cell.length_c   1.000
_cell.angle_alpha   90.00
_cell.angle_beta   90.00
_cell.angle_gamma   90.00
#
_symmetry.space_group_name_H-M   'P 1'
#
loop_
_entity.id
_entity.type
_entity.pdbx_description
1 polymer ?
#
loop_
_entity_poly.entity_id
_entity_poly.type
_entity_poly.pdbx_seq_one_letter_code
_entity_poly.pdbx_strand_id
1 'polypeptide(L)'
;MIMLDALVEGSGNFDHLGFINSTRNEGAGTANIVASLATPRALPLIRFLEEPVHERRHDRSHGRDKRKVHTAEKEAAYRESRRALTEIVSVDGERIQRDFIKKNDGEHIRGTDCMQNSYGFAECDQKILSRKESNGTVYSPNWPLPYQANIVCRYYIYGMEDAQHLERVRLDFDKFHMDDHRADDAHECTDAYLKLYMQGQEERQAVDEFDHAFCGNQAPPALISEGPRLVMVFSSGQTKGTGFRARYSFETDYKVPGTPSPNNTCHFWYLSESQVTGDFNSPRYPANYPSSTRCEYVFLGGLGEQVKIVFNYFKTKAELAYHGYNEACVEDWLEIYEVSAKGESNKIGRYCARTAPGPIVSDTGINMMKVILHTDSSGVASGFSATYYFLKDVNKFGGDVALYLQTAAVTITGEENGLITSPGYPNPYKNDRQMCNWYITVRPGHKVFLHFTLFLIEGHPGERGCPSAVVRVWKNLSDAPLELCGEGLSNDTREVISTSNVLKVSFMTAQKAVGNGGFRAVWTEIREDPSCEDLRCALTGYCISSRLRCNDLPNCGSSDNTDEDDCVRSPELNLYLVGGVSGGCAAFTLLTLCLVCRSRRRRRRRRRRHPPFGDRPPLRPPPPGEVPAMHFVSMDTV
;
A
#
# COMPACT_ATOMS: atom_id res chain seq x y z
N MET A 1 -10.65 -61.28 40.33
CA MET A 1 -9.44 -60.42 40.23
C MET A 1 -9.96 -59.07 39.73
N ILE A 2 -10.56 -58.28 40.62
CA ILE A 2 -9.99 -57.07 41.26
C ILE A 2 -9.73 -56.00 40.18
N MET A 3 -10.67 -55.06 39.93
CA MET A 3 -10.84 -53.70 40.54
C MET A 3 -9.70 -52.74 40.15
N LEU A 4 -9.85 -51.46 39.75
CA LEU A 4 -10.81 -50.34 39.98
C LEU A 4 -10.70 -49.35 38.77
N ASP A 5 -11.74 -48.71 38.21
CA ASP A 5 -12.61 -47.57 38.67
C ASP A 5 -11.88 -46.18 38.64
N ALA A 6 -12.44 -45.00 38.28
CA ALA A 6 -13.82 -44.49 38.24
C ALA A 6 -14.01 -43.15 37.44
N LEU A 7 -15.25 -42.92 36.95
CA LEU A 7 -16.14 -41.70 36.97
C LEU A 7 -15.64 -40.32 36.42
N VAL A 8 -16.44 -39.48 35.73
CA VAL A 8 -17.74 -38.84 36.12
C VAL A 8 -18.50 -38.25 34.90
N GLU A 9 -19.83 -38.49 34.87
CA GLU A 9 -21.04 -37.70 34.44
C GLU A 9 -21.07 -36.89 33.11
N GLY A 10 -22.20 -36.78 32.37
CA GLY A 10 -23.58 -36.88 32.83
C GLY A 10 -24.66 -37.01 31.74
N SER A 11 -25.88 -37.06 32.28
CA SER A 11 -27.19 -37.47 31.77
C SER A 11 -27.87 -36.57 30.74
N GLY A 12 -28.77 -37.17 29.95
CA GLY A 12 -29.86 -36.47 29.25
C GLY A 12 -30.92 -37.44 28.70
N ASN A 13 -32.03 -37.58 29.44
CA ASN A 13 -33.26 -38.32 29.10
C ASN A 13 -33.86 -37.93 27.73
N PHE A 14 -34.50 -38.88 27.05
CA PHE A 14 -35.81 -38.69 26.43
C PHE A 14 -36.57 -40.03 26.31
N ASP A 15 -37.72 -40.08 26.99
CA ASP A 15 -38.72 -41.14 26.93
C ASP A 15 -39.65 -40.99 25.71
N HIS A 16 -40.38 -42.08 25.43
CA HIS A 16 -41.57 -42.25 24.58
C HIS A 16 -41.37 -42.68 23.11
N LEU A 17 -41.58 -43.97 22.82
CA LEU A 17 -42.86 -44.52 22.29
C LEU A 17 -42.72 -45.98 21.79
N GLY A 18 -43.71 -46.81 22.12
CA GLY A 18 -44.25 -47.80 21.17
C GLY A 18 -43.88 -49.27 21.35
N PHE A 19 -44.56 -49.95 22.28
CA PHE A 19 -44.73 -51.40 22.26
C PHE A 19 -45.56 -51.84 21.05
N ILE A 20 -45.06 -52.77 20.22
CA ILE A 20 -45.89 -53.78 19.52
C ILE A 20 -45.18 -55.13 19.60
N ASN A 21 -45.93 -56.10 20.10
CA ASN A 21 -45.59 -57.50 20.31
C ASN A 21 -45.93 -58.29 19.03
N SER A 22 -45.03 -59.10 18.47
CA SER A 22 -45.42 -60.22 17.60
C SER A 22 -44.34 -61.30 17.50
N THR A 23 -44.83 -62.53 17.48
CA THR A 23 -44.18 -63.81 17.71
C THR A 23 -43.65 -64.47 16.42
N ARG A 24 -42.49 -65.14 16.55
CA ARG A 24 -42.13 -66.49 16.05
C ARG A 24 -42.63 -66.97 14.65
N ASN A 25 -41.64 -67.39 13.85
CA ASN A 25 -41.59 -68.51 12.88
C ASN A 25 -41.87 -68.30 11.38
N GLU A 26 -41.11 -69.08 10.59
CA GLU A 26 -41.20 -69.40 9.13
C GLU A 26 -40.53 -68.40 8.16
N GLY A 27 -39.50 -68.72 7.37
CA GLY A 27 -38.92 -70.00 6.96
C GLY A 27 -39.59 -70.56 5.72
N ALA A 28 -38.89 -70.46 4.57
CA ALA A 28 -39.18 -71.06 3.25
C ALA A 28 -40.15 -70.29 2.32
N GLY A 29 -39.58 -69.60 1.32
CA GLY A 29 -40.39 -68.93 0.29
C GLY A 29 -39.60 -68.28 -0.86
N THR A 30 -38.41 -68.76 -1.21
CA THR A 30 -37.67 -68.34 -2.42
C THR A 30 -36.89 -69.50 -3.03
N ALA A 31 -37.58 -70.61 -3.27
CA ALA A 31 -37.06 -71.71 -4.07
C ALA A 31 -38.12 -72.10 -5.10
N ASN A 32 -38.37 -71.24 -6.10
CA ASN A 32 -39.15 -71.63 -7.28
C ASN A 32 -39.04 -70.66 -8.50
N ILE A 33 -37.98 -69.85 -8.63
CA ILE A 33 -37.81 -68.96 -9.81
C ILE A 33 -36.42 -69.11 -10.49
N VAL A 34 -35.59 -70.08 -10.10
CA VAL A 34 -34.29 -70.32 -10.78
C VAL A 34 -34.17 -71.77 -11.26
N ALA A 35 -35.10 -72.18 -12.12
CA ALA A 35 -35.05 -73.50 -12.77
C ALA A 35 -35.24 -73.43 -14.31
N SER A 36 -34.90 -72.30 -14.96
CA SER A 36 -35.12 -72.16 -16.41
C SER A 36 -33.93 -71.71 -17.26
N LEU A 37 -32.71 -71.55 -16.72
CA LEU A 37 -31.57 -71.07 -17.53
C LEU A 37 -30.23 -71.73 -17.17
N ALA A 38 -30.18 -73.06 -17.14
CA ALA A 38 -28.91 -73.79 -17.02
C ALA A 38 -28.52 -74.45 -18.36
N THR A 39 -27.33 -74.12 -18.87
CA THR A 39 -26.71 -74.65 -20.09
C THR A 39 -26.00 -76.00 -19.84
N PRO A 40 -25.68 -76.81 -20.88
CA PRO A 40 -25.36 -78.25 -20.76
C PRO A 40 -24.01 -78.60 -20.12
N ARG A 41 -23.29 -77.64 -19.52
CA ARG A 41 -21.96 -77.87 -18.92
C ARG A 41 -21.96 -78.10 -17.41
N ALA A 42 -23.12 -78.08 -16.76
CA ALA A 42 -23.24 -78.29 -15.30
C ALA A 42 -23.65 -79.71 -14.87
N LEU A 43 -23.55 -80.71 -15.75
CA LEU A 43 -24.07 -82.07 -15.51
C LEU A 43 -23.12 -83.12 -14.89
N PRO A 44 -21.82 -82.89 -14.62
CA PRO A 44 -21.03 -83.86 -13.82
C PRO A 44 -20.83 -83.51 -12.34
N LEU A 45 -21.18 -82.30 -11.85
CA LEU A 45 -20.82 -81.85 -10.49
C LEU A 45 -21.94 -81.91 -9.45
N ILE A 46 -23.17 -82.27 -9.84
CA ILE A 46 -24.31 -82.49 -8.94
C ILE A 46 -24.53 -84.00 -8.72
N ARG A 47 -23.46 -84.74 -8.37
CA ARG A 47 -23.55 -86.16 -8.00
C ARG A 47 -22.62 -86.59 -6.87
N PHE A 48 -22.15 -85.65 -6.05
CA PHE A 48 -21.26 -85.95 -4.91
C PHE A 48 -21.73 -85.38 -3.56
N LEU A 49 -22.96 -84.87 -3.46
CA LEU A 49 -23.51 -84.28 -2.23
C LEU A 49 -24.83 -84.89 -1.74
N GLU A 50 -25.15 -86.12 -2.12
CA GLU A 50 -26.23 -86.87 -1.47
C GLU A 50 -25.79 -88.32 -1.22
N GLU A 51 -25.11 -88.56 -0.10
CA GLU A 51 -25.25 -89.84 0.61
C GLU A 51 -25.33 -89.58 2.14
N PRO A 52 -26.32 -90.16 2.84
CA PRO A 52 -26.50 -89.98 4.27
C PRO A 52 -25.69 -91.01 5.05
N VAL A 53 -24.92 -90.59 6.06
CA VAL A 53 -24.35 -91.52 7.04
C VAL A 53 -25.04 -91.35 8.39
N HIS A 54 -25.84 -92.37 8.71
CA HIS A 54 -26.42 -92.62 10.03
C HIS A 54 -25.34 -92.69 11.13
N GLU A 55 -25.50 -91.93 12.21
CA GLU A 55 -24.65 -92.03 13.40
C GLU A 55 -25.37 -92.88 14.47
N ARG A 56 -24.93 -94.12 14.69
CA ARG A 56 -25.24 -94.90 15.91
C ARG A 56 -24.11 -94.72 16.93
N ARG A 57 -24.49 -94.39 18.17
CA ARG A 57 -23.63 -94.37 19.36
C ARG A 57 -22.98 -95.74 19.59
N HIS A 58 -21.65 -95.79 19.78
CA HIS A 58 -21.01 -96.35 20.98
C HIS A 58 -19.46 -96.24 20.94
N ASP A 59 -18.94 -95.82 22.09
CA ASP A 59 -17.66 -96.19 22.72
C ASP A 59 -16.29 -95.60 22.25
N ARG A 60 -15.37 -95.68 23.23
CA ARG A 60 -14.20 -94.86 23.56
C ARG A 60 -12.97 -94.93 22.63
N SER A 61 -12.25 -93.80 22.68
CA SER A 61 -10.78 -93.63 22.68
C SER A 61 -10.00 -93.70 21.36
N HIS A 62 -9.02 -92.80 21.27
CA HIS A 62 -7.93 -92.65 20.28
C HIS A 62 -8.28 -92.12 18.89
N GLY A 63 -7.64 -91.00 18.51
CA GLY A 63 -7.60 -90.54 17.10
C GLY A 63 -7.65 -89.03 16.82
N ARG A 64 -7.02 -88.18 17.64
CA ARG A 64 -6.65 -86.80 17.23
C ARG A 64 -5.54 -86.89 16.17
N ASP A 65 -5.88 -87.07 14.90
CA ASP A 65 -5.01 -86.63 13.79
C ASP A 65 -5.62 -86.70 12.38
N LYS A 66 -6.81 -87.31 12.19
CA LYS A 66 -7.49 -87.31 10.88
C LYS A 66 -8.51 -86.18 10.68
N ARG A 67 -8.77 -85.36 11.70
CA ARG A 67 -9.70 -84.21 11.63
C ARG A 67 -9.08 -82.91 11.10
N LYS A 68 -7.75 -82.79 11.03
CA LYS A 68 -7.08 -81.54 10.61
C LYS A 68 -6.85 -81.44 9.09
N VAL A 69 -6.70 -82.56 8.39
CA VAL A 69 -6.45 -82.58 6.94
C VAL A 69 -7.73 -82.32 6.15
N HIS A 70 -8.88 -82.85 6.59
CA HIS A 70 -10.16 -82.70 5.87
C HIS A 70 -10.81 -81.31 6.03
N THR A 71 -10.42 -80.53 7.04
CA THR A 71 -10.80 -79.10 7.19
C THR A 71 -9.96 -78.17 6.34
N ALA A 72 -8.69 -78.50 6.05
CA ALA A 72 -7.80 -77.66 5.26
C ALA A 72 -8.15 -77.68 3.76
N GLU A 73 -8.53 -78.84 3.21
CA GLU A 73 -8.97 -78.95 1.82
C GLU A 73 -10.33 -78.28 1.57
N LYS A 74 -11.25 -78.31 2.55
CA LYS A 74 -12.55 -77.60 2.46
C LYS A 74 -12.40 -76.08 2.56
N GLU A 75 -11.42 -75.57 3.32
CA GLU A 75 -11.12 -74.12 3.36
C GLU A 75 -10.45 -73.62 2.07
N ALA A 76 -9.60 -74.43 1.43
CA ALA A 76 -8.96 -74.10 0.15
C ALA A 76 -10.00 -74.02 -0.99
N ALA A 77 -10.90 -75.01 -1.09
CA ALA A 77 -11.98 -75.02 -2.07
C ALA A 77 -12.98 -73.87 -1.86
N TYR A 78 -13.26 -73.48 -0.61
CA TYR A 78 -14.11 -72.33 -0.29
C TYR A 78 -13.45 -70.99 -0.66
N ARG A 79 -12.13 -70.84 -0.49
CA ARG A 79 -11.39 -69.62 -0.87
C ARG A 79 -11.25 -69.47 -2.39
N GLU A 80 -11.11 -70.57 -3.12
CA GLU A 80 -11.04 -70.57 -4.59
C GLU A 80 -12.42 -70.32 -5.22
N SER A 81 -13.47 -70.91 -4.65
CA SER A 81 -14.87 -70.60 -5.01
C SER A 81 -15.24 -69.15 -4.70
N ARG A 82 -14.75 -68.59 -3.59
CA ARG A 82 -14.98 -67.18 -3.24
C ARG A 82 -14.20 -66.22 -4.14
N ARG A 83 -12.99 -66.57 -4.60
CA ARG A 83 -12.26 -65.80 -5.63
C ARG A 83 -13.00 -65.83 -6.97
N ALA A 84 -13.48 -67.00 -7.42
CA ALA A 84 -14.29 -67.12 -8.63
C ALA A 84 -15.63 -66.38 -8.53
N LEU A 85 -16.28 -66.38 -7.36
CA LEU A 85 -17.50 -65.58 -7.09
C LEU A 85 -17.22 -64.07 -6.97
N THR A 86 -16.00 -63.66 -6.62
CA THR A 86 -15.61 -62.23 -6.62
C THR A 86 -15.28 -61.74 -8.04
N GLU A 87 -14.88 -62.62 -8.95
CA GLU A 87 -14.71 -62.33 -10.39
C GLU A 87 -16.01 -62.45 -11.20
N ILE A 88 -17.03 -63.18 -10.74
CA ILE A 88 -18.30 -63.37 -11.45
C ILE A 88 -19.38 -62.33 -11.06
N VAL A 89 -19.19 -61.57 -9.97
CA VAL A 89 -20.03 -60.39 -9.65
C VAL A 89 -19.36 -59.13 -10.19
N SER A 90 -19.17 -59.09 -11.51
CA SER A 90 -18.83 -57.88 -12.24
C SER A 90 -19.58 -57.85 -13.57
N VAL A 91 -20.91 -57.83 -13.49
CA VAL A 91 -21.76 -57.39 -14.59
C VAL A 91 -22.89 -56.54 -13.99
N ASP A 92 -22.99 -55.34 -14.55
CA ASP A 92 -24.02 -54.31 -14.37
C ASP A 92 -24.08 -53.53 -13.04
N GLY A 93 -23.17 -52.57 -12.96
CA GLY A 93 -23.21 -51.41 -12.07
C GLY A 93 -21.95 -50.59 -12.24
N GLU A 94 -21.96 -49.60 -13.14
CA GLU A 94 -20.85 -48.65 -13.33
C GLU A 94 -20.55 -47.92 -12.00
N ARG A 95 -19.53 -48.39 -11.28
CA ARG A 95 -19.06 -47.78 -10.03
C ARG A 95 -17.89 -46.88 -10.36
N ILE A 96 -18.02 -45.57 -10.11
CA ILE A 96 -16.91 -44.62 -10.25
C ILE A 96 -15.73 -45.06 -9.38
N GLN A 97 -14.55 -45.23 -9.98
CA GLN A 97 -13.31 -45.51 -9.24
C GLN A 97 -12.99 -44.34 -8.31
N ARG A 98 -12.78 -44.61 -7.01
CA ARG A 98 -12.46 -43.58 -6.00
C ARG A 98 -10.96 -43.26 -5.89
N ASP A 99 -10.13 -43.93 -6.69
CA ASP A 99 -8.67 -43.90 -6.59
C ASP A 99 -8.05 -42.56 -7.05
N PHE A 100 -8.80 -41.73 -7.79
CA PHE A 100 -8.35 -40.42 -8.24
C PHE A 100 -8.35 -39.34 -7.14
N ILE A 101 -9.15 -39.51 -6.09
CA ILE A 101 -9.31 -38.50 -5.02
C ILE A 101 -8.09 -38.53 -4.07
N LYS A 102 -7.74 -39.72 -3.58
CA LYS A 102 -6.62 -39.91 -2.62
C LYS A 102 -5.23 -39.66 -3.22
N LYS A 103 -5.08 -39.71 -4.55
CA LYS A 103 -3.80 -39.48 -5.23
C LYS A 103 -3.48 -37.99 -5.44
N ASN A 104 -4.45 -37.09 -5.28
CA ASN A 104 -4.37 -35.69 -5.71
C ASN A 104 -4.71 -34.69 -4.59
N ASP A 105 -4.29 -34.98 -3.35
CA ASP A 105 -4.44 -34.12 -2.16
C ASP A 105 -5.87 -33.74 -1.74
N GLY A 106 -6.90 -34.30 -2.39
CA GLY A 106 -8.30 -34.13 -2.02
C GLY A 106 -8.76 -35.10 -0.92
N GLU A 107 -9.47 -34.60 0.06
CA GLU A 107 -10.22 -35.39 1.04
C GLU A 107 -11.64 -35.64 0.52
N HIS A 108 -12.06 -36.91 0.52
CA HIS A 108 -13.41 -37.30 0.12
C HIS A 108 -14.41 -36.94 1.23
N ILE A 109 -15.42 -36.14 0.92
CA ILE A 109 -16.49 -35.82 1.89
C ILE A 109 -17.44 -37.03 1.98
N ARG A 110 -17.33 -37.83 3.05
CA ARG A 110 -18.35 -38.85 3.39
C ARG A 110 -19.43 -38.19 4.27
N GLY A 111 -20.67 -38.12 3.80
CA GLY A 111 -21.79 -37.79 4.69
C GLY A 111 -22.82 -36.77 4.21
N THR A 112 -23.11 -36.64 2.91
CA THR A 112 -24.51 -36.33 2.56
C THR A 112 -25.29 -37.63 2.62
N ASP A 113 -26.25 -37.69 3.53
CA ASP A 113 -27.02 -38.87 3.88
C ASP A 113 -27.93 -39.29 2.71
N CYS A 114 -27.38 -40.05 1.77
CA CYS A 114 -28.18 -40.89 0.88
C CYS A 114 -28.26 -42.26 1.53
N MET A 115 -29.05 -42.38 2.59
CA MET A 115 -29.59 -43.68 2.99
C MET A 115 -30.32 -44.26 1.78
N GLN A 116 -29.67 -45.24 1.15
CA GLN A 116 -30.30 -46.44 0.60
C GLN A 116 -31.50 -46.18 -0.32
N ASN A 117 -31.26 -45.66 -1.54
CA ASN A 117 -32.18 -45.85 -2.65
C ASN A 117 -31.43 -46.34 -3.89
N SER A 118 -32.06 -47.31 -4.56
CA SER A 118 -31.54 -48.22 -5.57
C SER A 118 -31.25 -47.60 -6.96
N TYR A 119 -30.75 -46.36 -7.02
CA TYR A 119 -30.26 -45.71 -8.25
C TYR A 119 -28.93 -45.00 -7.94
N GLY A 120 -27.86 -45.36 -8.64
CA GLY A 120 -26.50 -44.93 -8.34
C GLY A 120 -26.26 -43.42 -8.50
N PHE A 121 -26.24 -42.70 -7.39
CA PHE A 121 -25.57 -41.40 -7.29
C PHE A 121 -24.12 -41.62 -6.85
N ALA A 122 -23.17 -41.19 -7.67
CA ALA A 122 -21.77 -41.38 -7.38
C ALA A 122 -21.25 -40.32 -6.40
N GLU A 123 -20.74 -40.76 -5.25
CA GLU A 123 -19.99 -39.90 -4.32
C GLU A 123 -18.67 -39.46 -4.99
N CYS A 124 -18.60 -38.23 -5.49
CA CYS A 124 -17.39 -37.65 -6.10
C CYS A 124 -17.03 -36.26 -5.55
N ASP A 125 -17.68 -35.82 -4.47
CA ASP A 125 -17.39 -34.53 -3.83
C ASP A 125 -16.02 -34.55 -3.15
N GLN A 126 -15.23 -33.49 -3.38
CA GLN A 126 -13.86 -33.36 -2.91
C GLN A 126 -13.66 -32.09 -2.12
N LYS A 127 -12.88 -32.18 -1.04
CA LYS A 127 -12.40 -31.05 -0.26
C LYS A 127 -10.88 -30.97 -0.35
N ILE A 128 -10.36 -29.85 -0.81
CA ILE A 128 -8.94 -29.58 -0.97
C ILE A 128 -8.60 -28.43 -0.02
N LEU A 129 -7.68 -28.70 0.91
CA LEU A 129 -7.21 -27.71 1.87
C LEU A 129 -5.77 -27.32 1.53
N SER A 130 -5.49 -26.02 1.58
CA SER A 130 -4.14 -25.52 1.36
C SER A 130 -3.18 -25.99 2.47
N ARG A 131 -1.97 -26.35 2.05
CA ARG A 131 -0.81 -26.60 2.91
C ARG A 131 0.27 -25.52 2.71
N LYS A 132 -0.15 -24.24 2.64
CA LYS A 132 0.67 -23.03 2.47
C LYS A 132 1.27 -22.94 1.09
N GLU A 133 0.66 -22.13 0.23
CA GLU A 133 1.03 -21.92 -1.17
C GLU A 133 1.13 -23.25 -1.97
N SER A 134 0.36 -24.25 -1.52
CA SER A 134 0.33 -25.55 -2.17
C SER A 134 -0.31 -25.44 -3.56
N ASN A 135 -0.03 -26.41 -4.41
CA ASN A 135 -0.66 -26.51 -5.72
C ASN A 135 -1.01 -27.96 -6.02
N GLY A 136 -1.89 -28.16 -7.00
CA GLY A 136 -2.33 -29.49 -7.38
C GLY A 136 -3.12 -29.48 -8.67
N THR A 137 -3.86 -30.56 -8.90
CA THR A 137 -4.68 -30.71 -10.11
C THR A 137 -5.98 -31.41 -9.74
N VAL A 138 -7.09 -30.84 -10.20
CA VAL A 138 -8.42 -31.43 -10.11
C VAL A 138 -8.80 -31.97 -11.48
N TYR A 139 -9.58 -33.05 -11.47
CA TYR A 139 -9.96 -33.78 -12.67
C TYR A 139 -11.46 -34.05 -12.65
N SER A 140 -12.07 -34.11 -13.84
CA SER A 140 -13.41 -34.66 -13.97
C SER A 140 -13.46 -36.14 -13.55
N PRO A 141 -14.65 -36.65 -13.18
CA PRO A 141 -14.81 -38.05 -12.81
C PRO A 141 -14.32 -38.99 -13.91
N ASN A 142 -13.72 -40.11 -13.50
CA ASN A 142 -13.21 -41.16 -14.39
C ASN A 142 -11.99 -40.77 -15.26
N TRP A 143 -11.41 -39.57 -15.09
CA TRP A 143 -10.24 -39.13 -15.86
C TRP A 143 -9.06 -40.13 -15.79
N PRO A 144 -8.36 -40.43 -16.91
CA PRO A 144 -8.47 -39.82 -18.24
C PRO A 144 -9.54 -40.44 -19.15
N LEU A 145 -10.31 -41.40 -18.65
CA LEU A 145 -11.44 -41.96 -19.39
C LEU A 145 -12.62 -40.96 -19.39
N PRO A 146 -13.52 -41.06 -20.38
CA PRO A 146 -14.70 -40.21 -20.42
C PRO A 146 -15.54 -40.31 -19.15
N TYR A 147 -16.11 -39.19 -18.71
CA TYR A 147 -17.08 -39.15 -17.62
C TYR A 147 -18.41 -39.81 -18.07
N GLN A 148 -19.15 -40.38 -17.11
CA GLN A 148 -20.47 -40.97 -17.36
C GLN A 148 -21.57 -39.91 -17.20
N ALA A 149 -22.76 -40.21 -17.75
CA ALA A 149 -23.93 -39.36 -17.61
C ALA A 149 -24.50 -39.39 -16.18
N ASN A 150 -25.29 -38.36 -15.83
CA ASN A 150 -25.97 -38.16 -14.55
C ASN A 150 -25.05 -38.07 -13.32
N ILE A 151 -23.85 -37.52 -13.47
CA ILE A 151 -22.91 -37.24 -12.38
C ILE A 151 -22.94 -35.76 -12.03
N VAL A 152 -23.01 -35.47 -10.72
CA VAL A 152 -22.77 -34.14 -10.17
C VAL A 152 -21.66 -34.23 -9.13
N CYS A 153 -20.60 -33.45 -9.29
CA CYS A 153 -19.48 -33.41 -8.34
C CYS A 153 -19.19 -31.99 -7.91
N ARG A 154 -18.95 -31.82 -6.61
CA ARG A 154 -18.56 -30.54 -6.01
C ARG A 154 -17.11 -30.59 -5.56
N TYR A 155 -16.34 -29.59 -5.95
CA TYR A 155 -14.95 -29.42 -5.55
C TYR A 155 -14.86 -28.18 -4.67
N TYR A 156 -14.47 -28.38 -3.42
CA TYR A 156 -14.34 -27.35 -2.40
C TYR A 156 -12.85 -27.08 -2.18
N ILE A 157 -12.35 -25.95 -2.68
CA ILE A 157 -10.93 -25.61 -2.62
C ILE A 157 -10.75 -24.45 -1.64
N TYR A 158 -10.12 -24.72 -0.50
CA TYR A 158 -9.94 -23.75 0.59
C TYR A 158 -8.48 -23.44 0.84
N GLY A 159 -8.13 -22.19 0.55
CA GLY A 159 -6.90 -21.53 0.94
C GLY A 159 -6.87 -21.22 2.43
N MET A 160 -5.69 -20.84 2.90
CA MET A 160 -5.52 -20.37 4.27
C MET A 160 -6.22 -19.03 4.49
N GLU A 161 -6.92 -18.93 5.61
CA GLU A 161 -7.57 -17.71 6.09
C GLU A 161 -7.29 -17.55 7.59
N ASP A 162 -6.12 -17.01 7.91
CA ASP A 162 -5.73 -16.66 9.26
C ASP A 162 -5.02 -15.29 9.31
N ALA A 163 -4.68 -14.84 10.52
CA ALA A 163 -4.09 -13.52 10.73
C ALA A 163 -2.73 -13.31 10.01
N GLN A 164 -2.02 -14.37 9.64
CA GLN A 164 -0.69 -14.37 9.01
C GLN A 164 -0.65 -15.01 7.62
N HIS A 165 -1.68 -15.76 7.22
CA HIS A 165 -1.82 -16.38 5.91
C HIS A 165 -3.21 -16.11 5.34
N LEU A 166 -3.26 -15.42 4.21
CA LEU A 166 -4.47 -15.14 3.46
C LEU A 166 -4.14 -15.50 2.03
N GLU A 167 -4.87 -16.46 1.49
CA GLU A 167 -4.64 -16.98 0.15
C GLU A 167 -5.84 -16.70 -0.76
N ARG A 168 -5.58 -16.77 -2.07
CA ARG A 168 -6.56 -16.91 -3.13
C ARG A 168 -6.23 -18.15 -3.94
N VAL A 169 -7.22 -18.65 -4.65
CA VAL A 169 -7.11 -19.83 -5.49
C VAL A 169 -7.04 -19.38 -6.94
N ARG A 170 -5.92 -19.65 -7.59
CA ARG A 170 -5.79 -19.55 -9.04
C ARG A 170 -6.13 -20.89 -9.67
N LEU A 171 -6.88 -20.86 -10.76
CA LEU A 171 -7.33 -22.01 -11.52
C LEU A 171 -6.92 -21.85 -13.00
N ASP A 172 -6.19 -22.83 -13.52
CA ASP A 172 -5.71 -22.89 -14.91
C ASP A 172 -6.20 -24.20 -15.55
N PHE A 173 -6.85 -24.13 -16.71
CA PHE A 173 -7.37 -25.32 -17.42
C PHE A 173 -6.40 -25.81 -18.49
N ASP A 174 -5.85 -27.02 -18.30
CA ASP A 174 -4.98 -27.67 -19.30
C ASP A 174 -5.80 -28.33 -20.42
N LYS A 175 -6.95 -28.91 -20.04
CA LYS A 175 -7.89 -29.61 -20.93
C LYS A 175 -9.31 -29.31 -20.47
N PHE A 176 -10.17 -29.00 -21.42
CA PHE A 176 -11.58 -28.71 -21.16
C PHE A 176 -12.42 -29.14 -22.37
N HIS A 177 -13.34 -30.06 -22.14
CA HIS A 177 -14.30 -30.51 -23.14
C HIS A 177 -15.55 -31.05 -22.45
N MET A 178 -16.69 -30.41 -22.71
CA MET A 178 -17.99 -30.81 -22.22
C MET A 178 -18.98 -30.77 -23.37
N ASP A 179 -19.60 -31.90 -23.68
CA ASP A 179 -20.61 -31.99 -24.73
C ASP A 179 -21.95 -31.43 -24.21
N ASP A 180 -22.49 -30.43 -24.91
CA ASP A 180 -23.85 -29.92 -24.70
C ASP A 180 -24.68 -30.16 -25.98
N HIS A 181 -25.66 -31.06 -25.89
CA HIS A 181 -26.51 -31.43 -27.03
C HIS A 181 -27.59 -30.39 -27.37
N ARG A 182 -27.68 -29.27 -26.64
CA ARG A 182 -28.68 -28.20 -26.84
C ARG A 182 -28.09 -26.83 -27.14
N ALA A 183 -26.78 -26.77 -27.44
CA ALA A 183 -26.05 -25.52 -27.65
C ALA A 183 -26.37 -24.77 -28.97
N ASP A 184 -27.19 -25.33 -29.87
CA ASP A 184 -27.48 -24.69 -31.15
C ASP A 184 -28.37 -23.43 -31.03
N ASP A 185 -29.07 -23.22 -29.89
CA ASP A 185 -30.00 -22.08 -29.73
C ASP A 185 -29.92 -21.32 -28.37
N ALA A 186 -29.02 -21.66 -27.44
CA ALA A 186 -28.98 -21.02 -26.12
C ALA A 186 -27.56 -20.60 -25.67
N HIS A 187 -27.41 -19.34 -25.25
CA HIS A 187 -26.20 -18.79 -24.61
C HIS A 187 -25.96 -19.35 -23.19
N GLU A 188 -26.70 -20.37 -22.76
CA GLU A 188 -26.63 -20.97 -21.43
C GLU A 188 -26.35 -22.47 -21.56
N CYS A 189 -25.34 -22.97 -20.83
CA CYS A 189 -25.00 -24.39 -20.77
C CYS A 189 -26.12 -25.15 -20.04
N THR A 190 -26.97 -25.87 -20.78
CA THR A 190 -28.20 -26.46 -20.20
C THR A 190 -28.06 -27.92 -19.79
N ASP A 191 -27.14 -28.67 -20.41
CA ASP A 191 -26.95 -30.10 -20.13
C ASP A 191 -25.68 -30.36 -19.29
N ALA A 192 -24.50 -30.46 -19.92
CA ALA A 192 -23.24 -30.59 -19.21
C ALA A 192 -22.58 -29.22 -19.00
N TYR A 193 -22.12 -28.96 -17.77
CA TYR A 193 -21.53 -27.69 -17.40
C TYR A 193 -20.52 -27.79 -16.25
N LEU A 194 -19.64 -26.81 -16.20
CA LEU A 194 -18.83 -26.47 -15.03
C LEU A 194 -19.20 -25.08 -14.53
N LYS A 195 -19.82 -25.01 -13.36
CA LYS A 195 -20.08 -23.75 -12.66
C LYS A 195 -18.98 -23.45 -11.66
N LEU A 196 -18.53 -22.20 -11.60
CA LEU A 196 -17.54 -21.72 -10.64
C LEU A 196 -18.14 -20.66 -9.73
N TYR A 197 -17.80 -20.76 -8.45
CA TYR A 197 -18.19 -19.83 -7.38
C TYR A 197 -16.92 -19.27 -6.73
N MET A 198 -16.55 -18.06 -7.12
CA MET A 198 -15.28 -17.37 -6.85
C MET A 198 -15.24 -16.72 -5.46
N GLN A 199 -16.39 -16.50 -4.84
CA GLN A 199 -16.51 -15.97 -3.47
C GLN A 199 -16.63 -17.07 -2.39
N GLY A 200 -16.76 -18.33 -2.79
CA GLY A 200 -16.92 -19.47 -1.89
C GLY A 200 -18.31 -19.54 -1.24
N GLN A 201 -19.22 -20.32 -1.82
CA GLN A 201 -20.53 -20.59 -1.22
C GLN A 201 -20.43 -21.76 -0.23
N GLU A 202 -20.16 -21.49 1.05
CA GLU A 202 -20.26 -22.54 2.08
C GLU A 202 -21.53 -22.45 2.94
N GLU A 203 -22.17 -21.30 3.15
CA GLU A 203 -23.33 -21.24 4.08
C GLU A 203 -24.45 -20.29 3.60
N ARG A 204 -25.42 -20.86 2.89
CA ARG A 204 -26.84 -20.43 2.69
C ARG A 204 -27.10 -19.04 2.06
N GLN A 205 -27.60 -19.02 0.81
CA GLN A 205 -28.98 -18.59 0.44
C GLN A 205 -29.27 -18.42 -1.07
N ALA A 206 -28.31 -18.59 -1.97
CA ALA A 206 -28.60 -18.63 -3.41
C ALA A 206 -27.74 -19.68 -4.14
N VAL A 207 -28.25 -20.90 -4.27
CA VAL A 207 -27.62 -21.97 -5.09
C VAL A 207 -27.53 -21.56 -6.58
N ASP A 208 -28.31 -20.54 -6.98
CA ASP A 208 -28.53 -20.15 -8.36
C ASP A 208 -27.63 -19.00 -8.86
N GLU A 209 -26.83 -18.36 -8.01
CA GLU A 209 -25.92 -17.28 -8.41
C GLU A 209 -24.48 -17.80 -8.50
N PHE A 210 -24.08 -18.21 -9.71
CA PHE A 210 -22.72 -18.64 -10.06
C PHE A 210 -22.01 -17.51 -10.80
N ASP A 211 -20.69 -17.37 -10.60
CA ASP A 211 -19.91 -16.31 -11.26
C ASP A 211 -19.66 -16.64 -12.74
N HIS A 212 -19.36 -17.91 -13.02
CA HIS A 212 -19.07 -18.40 -14.37
C HIS A 212 -19.69 -19.77 -14.62
N ALA A 213 -20.16 -20.01 -15.84
CA ALA A 213 -20.57 -21.31 -16.33
C ALA A 213 -19.88 -21.60 -17.66
N PHE A 214 -19.26 -22.78 -17.77
CA PHE A 214 -18.52 -23.20 -18.96
C PHE A 214 -19.02 -24.54 -19.49
N CYS A 215 -19.09 -24.65 -20.81
CA CYS A 215 -19.38 -25.88 -21.56
C CYS A 215 -18.68 -25.80 -22.94
N GLY A 216 -18.74 -26.87 -23.74
CA GLY A 216 -18.11 -26.94 -25.05
C GLY A 216 -16.61 -27.28 -24.99
N ASN A 217 -15.88 -26.85 -26.03
CA ASN A 217 -14.51 -27.32 -26.30
C ASN A 217 -13.44 -26.24 -26.04
N GLN A 218 -13.86 -25.03 -25.68
CA GLN A 218 -12.96 -23.92 -25.43
C GLN A 218 -12.60 -23.88 -23.94
N ALA A 219 -11.31 -24.00 -23.64
CA ALA A 219 -10.83 -23.88 -22.27
C ALA A 219 -11.04 -22.44 -21.75
N PRO A 220 -11.55 -22.27 -20.52
CA PRO A 220 -11.63 -20.97 -19.88
C PRO A 220 -10.24 -20.33 -19.71
N PRO A 221 -10.14 -18.99 -19.65
CA PRO A 221 -8.92 -18.32 -19.23
C PRO A 221 -8.57 -18.67 -17.77
N ALA A 222 -7.36 -18.33 -17.34
CA ALA A 222 -6.97 -18.45 -15.95
C ALA A 222 -7.87 -17.57 -15.06
N LEU A 223 -8.37 -18.14 -13.96
CA LEU A 223 -9.29 -17.46 -13.04
C LEU A 223 -8.68 -17.41 -11.64
N ILE A 224 -8.93 -16.33 -10.90
CA ILE A 224 -8.42 -16.14 -9.53
C ILE A 224 -9.61 -15.81 -8.62
N SER A 225 -9.80 -16.54 -7.54
CA SER A 225 -10.88 -16.32 -6.57
C SER A 225 -10.77 -14.97 -5.87
N GLU A 226 -11.89 -14.41 -5.41
CA GLU A 226 -11.91 -13.12 -4.70
C GLU A 226 -11.39 -13.23 -3.26
N GLY A 227 -11.40 -14.45 -2.71
CA GLY A 227 -10.91 -14.77 -1.38
C GLY A 227 -10.33 -16.18 -1.29
N PRO A 228 -10.20 -16.74 -0.08
CA PRO A 228 -9.56 -18.03 0.15
C PRO A 228 -10.43 -19.22 -0.26
N ARG A 229 -11.68 -19.01 -0.68
CA ARG A 229 -12.61 -20.09 -0.99
C ARG A 229 -12.97 -20.07 -2.47
N LEU A 230 -12.86 -21.23 -3.11
CA LEU A 230 -13.35 -21.48 -4.47
C LEU A 230 -14.19 -22.76 -4.45
N VAL A 231 -15.38 -22.70 -5.04
CA VAL A 231 -16.22 -23.89 -5.23
C VAL A 231 -16.45 -24.12 -6.72
N MET A 232 -16.29 -25.37 -7.15
CA MET A 232 -16.57 -25.80 -8.52
C MET A 232 -17.69 -26.84 -8.50
N VAL A 233 -18.70 -26.69 -9.35
CA VAL A 233 -19.80 -27.65 -9.50
C VAL A 233 -19.80 -28.16 -10.92
N PHE A 234 -19.43 -29.42 -11.08
CA PHE A 234 -19.49 -30.15 -12.34
C PHE A 234 -20.80 -30.91 -12.42
N SER A 235 -21.51 -30.76 -13.54
CA SER A 235 -22.67 -31.58 -13.91
C SER A 235 -22.44 -32.17 -15.30
N SER A 236 -22.54 -33.49 -15.43
CA SER A 236 -22.44 -34.15 -16.74
C SER A 236 -23.74 -34.12 -17.53
N GLY A 237 -24.86 -33.73 -16.90
CA GLY A 237 -26.18 -33.85 -17.51
C GLY A 237 -26.43 -35.27 -18.05
N GLN A 238 -26.97 -35.39 -19.26
CA GLN A 238 -27.16 -36.68 -19.95
C GLN A 238 -26.00 -37.07 -20.88
N THR A 239 -24.95 -36.25 -20.98
CA THR A 239 -23.87 -36.46 -21.97
C THR A 239 -22.70 -37.25 -21.40
N LYS A 240 -21.85 -37.76 -22.28
CA LYS A 240 -20.56 -38.38 -21.96
C LYS A 240 -19.48 -37.62 -22.71
N GLY A 241 -18.38 -37.28 -22.05
CA GLY A 241 -17.30 -36.49 -22.67
C GLY A 241 -15.96 -36.73 -21.99
N THR A 242 -14.88 -36.18 -22.54
CA THR A 242 -13.53 -36.35 -21.98
C THR A 242 -13.32 -35.52 -20.70
N GLY A 243 -14.14 -34.49 -20.48
CA GLY A 243 -14.18 -33.72 -19.24
C GLY A 243 -13.06 -32.69 -19.15
N PHE A 244 -12.53 -32.50 -17.95
CA PHE A 244 -11.56 -31.43 -17.71
C PHE A 244 -10.41 -31.87 -16.79
N ARG A 245 -9.28 -31.20 -17.00
CA ARG A 245 -8.12 -31.21 -16.12
C ARG A 245 -7.76 -29.76 -15.82
N ALA A 246 -7.90 -29.37 -14.56
CA ALA A 246 -7.60 -28.03 -14.11
C ALA A 246 -6.54 -28.07 -13.01
N ARG A 247 -5.50 -27.24 -13.14
CA ARG A 247 -4.49 -27.03 -12.13
C ARG A 247 -4.94 -25.91 -11.21
N TYR A 248 -4.82 -26.12 -9.91
CA TYR A 248 -5.03 -25.05 -8.93
C TYR A 248 -3.72 -24.72 -8.23
N SER A 249 -3.55 -23.45 -7.86
CA SER A 249 -2.48 -22.99 -6.98
C SER A 249 -3.02 -22.00 -5.97
N PHE A 250 -2.58 -22.13 -4.73
CA PHE A 250 -2.84 -21.14 -3.70
C PHE A 250 -1.80 -20.03 -3.79
N GLU A 251 -2.27 -18.80 -4.00
CA GLU A 251 -1.46 -17.59 -4.12
C GLU A 251 -1.71 -16.70 -2.90
N THR A 252 -0.67 -16.11 -2.32
CA THR A 252 -0.83 -15.23 -1.16
C THR A 252 -1.55 -13.94 -1.59
N ASP A 253 -2.68 -13.64 -0.96
CA ASP A 253 -3.41 -12.39 -1.15
C ASP A 253 -2.94 -11.31 -0.18
N TYR A 254 -2.18 -10.38 -0.73
CA TYR A 254 -1.69 -9.23 0.02
C TYR A 254 -2.74 -8.13 0.20
N LYS A 255 -3.89 -8.15 -0.51
CA LYS A 255 -4.92 -7.08 -0.49
C LYS A 255 -4.36 -5.66 -0.74
N VAL A 256 -3.27 -5.58 -1.50
CA VAL A 256 -2.64 -4.32 -1.89
C VAL A 256 -3.28 -3.83 -3.19
N PRO A 257 -3.79 -2.58 -3.25
CA PRO A 257 -4.23 -1.97 -4.50
C PRO A 257 -3.03 -1.75 -5.42
N GLY A 258 -3.14 -2.08 -6.71
CA GLY A 258 -2.06 -1.90 -7.69
C GLY A 258 -1.91 -3.12 -8.59
N THR A 259 -1.00 -3.03 -9.56
CA THR A 259 -0.76 -4.13 -10.50
C THR A 259 0.30 -5.09 -9.93
N PRO A 260 -0.05 -6.32 -9.52
CA PRO A 260 0.91 -7.26 -8.98
C PRO A 260 1.87 -7.77 -10.06
N SER A 261 3.10 -8.10 -9.66
CA SER A 261 4.07 -8.79 -10.50
C SER A 261 3.63 -10.25 -10.75
N PRO A 262 3.84 -10.82 -11.95
CA PRO A 262 3.38 -12.17 -12.30
C PRO A 262 4.06 -13.30 -11.50
N ASN A 263 5.13 -13.01 -10.75
CA ASN A 263 5.93 -14.02 -10.04
C ASN A 263 5.34 -14.43 -8.69
N ASN A 264 4.10 -14.04 -8.36
CA ASN A 264 3.46 -14.30 -7.07
C ASN A 264 4.24 -13.74 -5.85
N THR A 265 5.09 -12.73 -6.09
CA THR A 265 5.84 -12.01 -5.05
C THR A 265 5.08 -10.75 -4.64
N CYS A 266 5.29 -10.27 -3.40
CA CYS A 266 4.77 -8.97 -2.95
C CYS A 266 5.51 -7.83 -3.68
N HIS A 267 5.12 -7.57 -4.92
CA HIS A 267 5.73 -6.55 -5.77
C HIS A 267 4.65 -5.93 -6.64
N PHE A 268 4.45 -4.62 -6.49
CA PHE A 268 3.35 -3.89 -7.12
C PHE A 268 3.87 -2.72 -7.95
N TRP A 269 3.30 -2.56 -9.14
CA TRP A 269 3.59 -1.47 -10.05
C TRP A 269 2.44 -0.46 -10.07
N TYR A 270 2.81 0.82 -10.02
CA TYR A 270 1.92 1.95 -10.19
C TYR A 270 2.45 2.79 -11.35
N LEU A 271 1.67 2.86 -12.43
CA LEU A 271 2.06 3.55 -13.66
C LEU A 271 1.17 4.76 -13.88
N SER A 272 1.76 5.92 -14.18
CA SER A 272 0.97 7.14 -14.40
C SER A 272 0.01 7.05 -15.60
N GLU A 273 0.36 6.23 -16.60
CA GLU A 273 -0.50 5.92 -17.75
C GLU A 273 -1.81 5.24 -17.36
N SER A 274 -1.77 4.41 -16.30
CA SER A 274 -2.95 3.71 -15.81
C SER A 274 -3.78 4.58 -14.85
N GLN A 275 -3.12 5.25 -13.91
CA GLN A 275 -3.77 6.01 -12.87
C GLN A 275 -2.82 7.07 -12.27
N VAL A 276 -3.18 8.35 -12.41
CA VAL A 276 -2.38 9.51 -11.96
C VAL A 276 -2.37 9.71 -10.44
N THR A 277 -3.38 9.21 -9.74
CA THR A 277 -3.50 9.28 -8.27
C THR A 277 -4.24 8.07 -7.74
N GLY A 278 -3.76 7.50 -6.65
CA GLY A 278 -4.39 6.34 -6.01
C GLY A 278 -3.81 6.10 -4.63
N ASP A 279 -4.36 5.09 -3.96
CA ASP A 279 -3.91 4.67 -2.64
C ASP A 279 -3.11 3.36 -2.74
N PHE A 280 -2.17 3.18 -1.82
CA PHE A 280 -1.48 1.93 -1.58
C PHE A 280 -1.31 1.71 -0.09
N ASN A 281 -1.11 0.46 0.30
CA ASN A 281 -1.04 0.08 1.70
C ASN A 281 -0.08 -1.08 1.94
N SER A 282 0.30 -1.26 3.20
CA SER A 282 0.94 -2.49 3.65
C SER A 282 0.00 -3.68 3.43
N PRO A 283 0.51 -4.89 3.21
CA PRO A 283 -0.35 -6.03 2.99
C PRO A 283 -1.40 -6.20 4.09
N ARG A 284 -2.64 -6.46 3.69
CA ARG A 284 -3.81 -6.72 4.54
C ARG A 284 -4.32 -5.54 5.36
N TYR A 285 -3.79 -4.33 5.17
CA TYR A 285 -4.31 -3.13 5.84
C TYR A 285 -5.84 -3.03 5.69
N PRO A 286 -6.62 -2.78 6.77
CA PRO A 286 -6.19 -2.32 8.11
C PRO A 286 -5.82 -3.43 9.10
N ALA A 287 -5.85 -4.71 8.70
CA ALA A 287 -5.33 -5.80 9.52
C ALA A 287 -3.79 -5.77 9.57
N ASN A 288 -3.23 -6.57 10.48
CA ASN A 288 -1.77 -6.64 10.61
C ASN A 288 -1.14 -7.28 9.37
N TYR A 289 0.00 -6.75 8.94
CA TYR A 289 0.78 -7.32 7.86
C TYR A 289 1.37 -8.69 8.26
N PRO A 290 1.71 -9.56 7.30
CA PRO A 290 2.38 -10.83 7.56
C PRO A 290 3.85 -10.64 7.95
N SER A 291 4.33 -11.49 8.85
CA SER A 291 5.76 -11.64 9.18
C SER A 291 6.57 -12.19 8.00
N SER A 292 7.90 -12.05 8.04
CA SER A 292 8.86 -12.59 7.06
C SER A 292 8.54 -12.21 5.61
N THR A 293 8.05 -11.00 5.41
CA THR A 293 7.58 -10.51 4.11
C THR A 293 8.39 -9.30 3.67
N ARG A 294 8.81 -9.32 2.40
CA ARG A 294 9.39 -8.16 1.74
C ARG A 294 8.45 -7.72 0.63
N CYS A 295 7.85 -6.55 0.80
CA CYS A 295 6.94 -5.99 -0.20
C CYS A 295 7.54 -4.77 -0.89
N GLU A 296 7.61 -4.80 -2.22
CA GLU A 296 8.15 -3.70 -3.03
C GLU A 296 7.03 -2.99 -3.80
N TYR A 297 7.03 -1.66 -3.76
CA TYR A 297 6.07 -0.80 -4.45
C TYR A 297 6.86 0.13 -5.37
N VAL A 298 6.63 0.04 -6.68
CA VAL A 298 7.35 0.82 -7.68
C VAL A 298 6.39 1.79 -8.35
N PHE A 299 6.66 3.08 -8.18
CA PHE A 299 5.91 4.17 -8.78
C PHE A 299 6.72 4.69 -9.96
N LEU A 300 6.17 4.58 -11.17
CA LEU A 300 6.79 5.03 -12.40
C LEU A 300 5.90 6.07 -13.09
N GLY A 301 6.35 7.31 -13.04
CA GLY A 301 5.75 8.44 -13.73
C GLY A 301 6.22 8.54 -15.19
N GLY A 302 5.47 9.30 -15.98
CA GLY A 302 5.80 9.66 -17.34
C GLY A 302 6.90 10.72 -17.42
N LEU A 303 7.25 11.12 -18.65
CA LEU A 303 8.28 12.13 -18.87
C LEU A 303 7.85 13.49 -18.28
N GLY A 304 8.72 14.06 -17.45
CA GLY A 304 8.47 15.35 -16.79
C GLY A 304 7.51 15.28 -15.60
N GLU A 305 7.11 14.09 -15.18
CA GLU A 305 6.31 13.88 -13.97
C GLU A 305 7.22 13.59 -12.77
N GLN A 306 6.81 14.09 -11.60
CA GLN A 306 7.40 13.76 -10.30
C GLN A 306 6.41 12.91 -9.50
N VAL A 307 6.93 12.05 -8.64
CA VAL A 307 6.12 11.19 -7.78
C VAL A 307 6.00 11.84 -6.41
N LYS A 308 4.78 12.02 -5.92
CA LYS A 308 4.50 12.45 -4.55
C LYS A 308 3.85 11.32 -3.77
N ILE A 309 4.31 11.10 -2.54
CA ILE A 309 3.77 10.10 -1.60
C ILE A 309 3.41 10.80 -0.29
N VAL A 310 2.21 10.54 0.22
CA VAL A 310 1.71 11.06 1.49
C VAL A 310 1.16 9.92 2.34
N PHE A 311 1.73 9.71 3.53
CA PHE A 311 1.24 8.69 4.46
C PHE A 311 0.07 9.21 5.29
N ASN A 312 -1.05 8.50 5.24
CA ASN A 312 -2.26 8.79 6.00
C ASN A 312 -2.25 8.09 7.36
N TYR A 313 -1.73 6.86 7.38
CA TYR A 313 -1.52 6.05 8.58
C TYR A 313 -0.19 5.32 8.49
N PHE A 314 0.52 5.19 9.61
CA PHE A 314 1.78 4.45 9.67
C PHE A 314 2.01 3.88 11.06
N LYS A 315 2.24 2.57 11.12
CA LYS A 315 2.68 1.85 12.32
C LYS A 315 3.34 0.53 11.91
N THR A 316 4.62 0.41 12.17
CA THR A 316 5.37 -0.85 12.06
C THR A 316 5.76 -1.34 13.45
N LYS A 317 6.09 -2.62 13.57
CA LYS A 317 6.61 -3.21 14.80
C LYS A 317 8.04 -2.69 15.01
N ALA A 318 8.30 -2.23 16.22
CA ALA A 318 9.61 -1.87 16.69
C ALA A 318 9.63 -2.04 18.22
N GLU A 319 10.71 -2.57 18.78
CA GLU A 319 10.96 -2.57 20.23
C GLU A 319 11.21 -1.15 20.77
N LEU A 320 11.64 -0.22 19.91
CA LEU A 320 11.76 1.19 20.24
C LEU A 320 10.41 1.72 20.74
N ALA A 321 10.38 2.24 21.97
CA ALA A 321 9.14 2.52 22.68
C ALA A 321 8.19 3.48 21.93
N TYR A 322 8.71 4.38 21.08
CA TYR A 322 7.88 5.39 20.42
C TYR A 322 8.26 5.77 18.98
N HIS A 323 9.55 5.94 18.65
CA HIS A 323 9.99 6.46 17.34
C HIS A 323 11.27 5.78 16.83
N GLY A 324 11.44 5.74 15.51
CA GLY A 324 12.65 5.24 14.88
C GLY A 324 12.83 5.76 13.46
N TYR A 325 14.07 6.15 13.15
CA TYR A 325 14.48 6.66 11.85
C TYR A 325 15.89 6.17 11.50
N ASN A 326 16.13 5.84 10.23
CA ASN A 326 17.40 5.32 9.70
C ASN A 326 17.98 4.16 10.52
N GLU A 327 19.18 4.28 11.08
CA GLU A 327 19.87 3.17 11.75
C GLU A 327 19.13 2.63 12.98
N ALA A 328 18.24 3.42 13.57
CA ALA A 328 17.40 2.96 14.68
C ALA A 328 16.44 1.83 14.25
N CYS A 329 16.10 1.76 12.96
CA CYS A 329 15.16 0.79 12.42
C CYS A 329 15.87 -0.49 11.96
N VAL A 330 15.93 -1.47 12.88
CA VAL A 330 16.61 -2.77 12.67
C VAL A 330 15.65 -3.95 12.47
N GLU A 331 14.41 -3.84 12.97
CA GLU A 331 13.40 -4.90 12.92
C GLU A 331 12.53 -4.76 11.66
N ASP A 332 11.26 -4.40 11.82
CA ASP A 332 10.38 -4.05 10.71
C ASP A 332 10.61 -2.59 10.33
N TRP A 333 10.69 -2.36 9.03
CA TRP A 333 10.94 -1.03 8.52
C TRP A 333 10.33 -0.80 7.15
N LEU A 334 10.10 0.48 6.86
CA LEU A 334 9.76 0.98 5.55
C LEU A 334 10.91 1.82 5.03
N GLU A 335 11.46 1.47 3.87
CA GLU A 335 12.44 2.30 3.17
C GLU A 335 11.83 2.94 1.93
N ILE A 336 12.28 4.16 1.66
CA ILE A 336 11.85 4.93 0.49
C ILE A 336 13.11 5.35 -0.27
N TYR A 337 13.07 5.09 -1.58
CA TYR A 337 14.14 5.38 -2.51
C TYR A 337 13.64 6.23 -3.67
N GLU A 338 14.46 7.17 -4.11
CA GLU A 338 14.39 7.72 -5.46
C GLU A 338 15.25 6.86 -6.39
N VAL A 339 14.76 6.59 -7.59
CA VAL A 339 15.50 5.82 -8.59
C VAL A 339 15.77 6.72 -9.78
N SER A 340 17.04 7.02 -10.03
CA SER A 340 17.44 7.87 -11.15
C SER A 340 17.17 7.19 -12.49
N ALA A 341 17.15 7.96 -13.57
CA ALA A 341 17.02 7.41 -14.93
C ALA A 341 18.14 6.42 -15.31
N LYS A 342 19.28 6.44 -14.59
CA LYS A 342 20.38 5.49 -14.76
C LYS A 342 20.22 4.20 -13.94
N GLY A 343 19.15 4.10 -13.14
CA GLY A 343 18.92 2.99 -12.21
C GLY A 343 19.63 3.12 -10.87
N GLU A 344 20.26 4.26 -10.57
CA GLU A 344 20.89 4.51 -9.27
C GLU A 344 19.81 4.83 -8.23
N SER A 345 19.79 4.09 -7.12
CA SER A 345 18.84 4.28 -6.03
C SER A 345 19.41 5.16 -4.92
N ASN A 346 18.81 6.32 -4.65
CA ASN A 346 19.15 7.16 -3.52
C ASN A 346 18.15 6.97 -2.37
N LYS A 347 18.64 6.71 -1.15
CA LYS A 347 17.78 6.43 0.01
C LYS A 347 17.29 7.75 0.62
N ILE A 348 15.98 7.94 0.66
CA ILE A 348 15.34 9.09 1.32
C ILE A 348 15.26 8.86 2.83
N GLY A 349 15.01 7.63 3.25
CA GLY A 349 14.97 7.29 4.67
C GLY A 349 14.44 5.90 4.94
N ARG A 350 14.74 5.41 6.15
CA ARG A 350 14.15 4.21 6.73
C ARG A 350 13.31 4.61 7.94
N TYR A 351 12.09 4.10 8.02
CA TYR A 351 11.09 4.49 9.02
C TYR A 351 10.56 3.26 9.74
N CYS A 352 10.35 3.36 11.05
CA CYS A 352 9.78 2.28 11.84
C CYS A 352 8.95 2.82 13.03
N ALA A 353 8.43 1.93 13.87
CA ALA A 353 7.57 2.26 15.00
C ALA A 353 6.34 3.07 14.56
N ARG A 354 6.12 4.25 15.15
CA ARG A 354 5.00 5.17 14.84
C ARG A 354 5.46 6.41 14.08
N THR A 355 6.73 6.46 13.64
CA THR A 355 7.30 7.61 12.94
C THR A 355 6.85 7.62 11.48
N ALA A 356 5.68 8.21 11.22
CA ALA A 356 5.17 8.33 9.87
C ALA A 356 6.11 9.20 9.02
N PRO A 357 6.49 8.75 7.80
CA PRO A 357 7.23 9.59 6.87
C PRO A 357 6.44 10.86 6.57
N GLY A 358 7.11 12.01 6.61
CA GLY A 358 6.51 13.24 6.11
C GLY A 358 6.31 13.22 4.60
N PRO A 359 5.50 14.14 4.04
CA PRO A 359 5.21 14.18 2.60
C PRO A 359 6.49 14.13 1.77
N ILE A 360 6.55 13.25 0.77
CA ILE A 360 7.73 13.08 -0.10
C ILE A 360 7.35 13.45 -1.52
N VAL A 361 8.24 14.16 -2.21
CA VAL A 361 8.17 14.42 -3.64
C VAL A 361 9.53 14.09 -4.23
N SER A 362 9.56 13.35 -5.34
CA SER A 362 10.80 13.03 -6.03
C SER A 362 11.50 14.30 -6.52
N ASP A 363 12.83 14.31 -6.58
CA ASP A 363 13.59 15.44 -7.14
C ASP A 363 13.26 15.69 -8.63
N THR A 364 13.47 16.93 -9.09
CA THR A 364 13.14 17.33 -10.47
C THR A 364 13.92 16.48 -11.48
N GLY A 365 13.20 15.85 -12.41
CA GLY A 365 13.77 14.94 -13.40
C GLY A 365 13.84 13.47 -12.95
N ILE A 366 13.46 13.17 -11.70
CA ILE A 366 13.27 11.81 -11.21
C ILE A 366 11.78 11.47 -11.26
N ASN A 367 11.42 10.51 -12.09
CA ASN A 367 10.06 10.02 -12.28
C ASN A 367 9.81 8.64 -11.65
N MET A 368 10.81 8.04 -11.00
CA MET A 368 10.67 6.73 -10.36
C MET A 368 10.96 6.81 -8.86
N MET A 369 10.03 6.29 -8.06
CA MET A 369 10.22 6.07 -6.63
C MET A 369 9.94 4.60 -6.29
N LYS A 370 10.70 4.08 -5.33
CA LYS A 370 10.55 2.72 -4.83
C LYS A 370 10.36 2.74 -3.32
N VAL A 371 9.31 2.08 -2.84
CA VAL A 371 9.03 1.88 -1.42
C VAL A 371 9.19 0.40 -1.10
N ILE A 372 9.82 0.07 0.02
CA ILE A 372 10.06 -1.30 0.44
C ILE A 372 9.61 -1.46 1.89
N LEU A 373 8.64 -2.34 2.13
CA LEU A 373 8.32 -2.85 3.46
C LEU A 373 9.13 -4.12 3.70
N HIS A 374 9.84 -4.19 4.81
CA HIS A 374 10.51 -5.40 5.27
C HIS A 374 9.99 -5.76 6.66
N THR A 375 9.61 -7.02 6.85
CA THR A 375 9.14 -7.55 8.13
C THR A 375 9.97 -8.76 8.55
N ASP A 376 10.34 -8.81 9.83
CA ASP A 376 11.06 -9.92 10.44
C ASP A 376 10.12 -11.09 10.77
N SER A 377 10.64 -12.15 11.41
CA SER A 377 9.86 -13.34 11.75
C SER A 377 8.96 -13.22 12.99
N SER A 378 8.94 -12.07 13.66
CA SER A 378 8.48 -11.89 15.04
C SER A 378 7.70 -10.61 15.28
N GLY A 379 6.44 -10.75 15.66
CA GLY A 379 5.57 -9.61 15.92
C GLY A 379 5.18 -8.90 14.61
N VAL A 380 4.04 -8.22 14.66
CA VAL A 380 3.47 -7.52 13.52
C VAL A 380 2.72 -6.30 14.01
N ALA A 381 2.47 -5.35 13.12
CA ALA A 381 1.65 -4.19 13.39
C ALA A 381 0.63 -3.97 12.26
N SER A 382 -0.22 -2.97 12.43
CA SER A 382 -1.28 -2.60 11.48
C SER A 382 -0.74 -2.04 10.16
N GLY A 383 0.55 -1.72 10.08
CA GLY A 383 1.20 -1.28 8.85
C GLY A 383 0.87 0.15 8.46
N PHE A 384 0.67 0.40 7.17
CA PHE A 384 0.51 1.75 6.64
C PHE A 384 -0.55 1.84 5.54
N SER A 385 -1.07 3.05 5.37
CA SER A 385 -1.88 3.46 4.22
C SER A 385 -1.40 4.84 3.75
N ALA A 386 -1.21 4.96 2.44
CA ALA A 386 -0.64 6.14 1.82
C ALA A 386 -1.28 6.40 0.46
N THR A 387 -1.23 7.67 0.03
CA THR A 387 -1.73 8.12 -1.26
C THR A 387 -0.55 8.58 -2.10
N TYR A 388 -0.53 8.17 -3.37
CA TYR A 388 0.45 8.62 -4.36
C TYR A 388 -0.18 9.56 -5.39
N TYR A 389 0.67 10.40 -5.97
CA TYR A 389 0.31 11.32 -7.05
C TYR A 389 1.47 11.40 -8.06
N PHE A 390 1.15 11.31 -9.34
CA PHE A 390 2.03 11.67 -10.44
C PHE A 390 1.75 13.12 -10.82
N LEU A 391 2.70 14.00 -10.54
CA LEU A 391 2.52 15.45 -10.60
C LEU A 391 3.34 16.02 -11.76
N LYS A 392 2.72 16.89 -12.57
CA LYS A 392 3.40 17.62 -13.64
C LYS A 392 3.90 18.98 -13.13
N ASP A 393 5.03 19.42 -13.65
CA ASP A 393 5.59 20.73 -13.32
C ASP A 393 4.74 21.86 -13.94
N VAL A 394 4.16 22.69 -13.07
CA VAL A 394 3.28 23.82 -13.39
C VAL A 394 4.05 24.93 -14.11
N ASN A 395 5.32 25.11 -13.76
CA ASN A 395 6.16 26.20 -14.27
C ASN A 395 6.55 25.99 -15.75
N LYS A 396 6.29 24.79 -16.30
CA LYS A 396 6.55 24.45 -17.70
C LYS A 396 5.30 24.36 -18.58
N PHE A 397 4.11 24.15 -18.01
CA PHE A 397 2.94 23.71 -18.79
C PHE A 397 1.63 24.50 -18.58
N GLY A 398 1.64 25.60 -17.82
CA GLY A 398 0.58 26.63 -17.76
C GLY A 398 -0.85 26.14 -18.08
N GLY A 399 -1.58 25.61 -17.08
CA GLY A 399 -2.92 25.08 -17.27
C GLY A 399 -3.71 24.89 -15.96
N ASP A 400 -5.00 24.54 -16.08
CA ASP A 400 -6.04 24.63 -15.05
C ASP A 400 -5.94 23.63 -13.87
N VAL A 401 -6.53 24.03 -12.74
CA VAL A 401 -6.16 23.75 -11.34
C VAL A 401 -6.67 22.40 -10.78
N ALA A 402 -5.80 21.38 -10.61
CA ALA A 402 -6.04 20.29 -9.63
C ALA A 402 -4.83 19.38 -9.29
N LEU A 403 -3.84 19.20 -10.18
CA LEU A 403 -2.80 18.15 -10.06
C LEU A 403 -1.37 18.68 -10.23
N TYR A 404 -1.09 19.82 -9.62
CA TYR A 404 0.09 20.64 -9.85
C TYR A 404 0.84 20.88 -8.53
N LEU A 405 2.18 20.72 -8.53
CA LEU A 405 3.04 21.06 -7.39
C LEU A 405 3.47 22.53 -7.47
N GLN A 406 3.21 23.33 -6.45
CA GLN A 406 3.87 24.63 -6.35
C GLN A 406 5.32 24.42 -5.91
N THR A 407 6.22 24.23 -6.88
CA THR A 407 7.66 24.06 -6.64
C THR A 407 8.37 25.40 -6.69
N ALA A 408 9.11 25.73 -5.63
CA ALA A 408 10.09 26.81 -5.65
C ALA A 408 11.47 26.22 -5.36
N ALA A 409 12.39 26.26 -6.33
CA ALA A 409 13.77 25.85 -6.14
C ALA A 409 14.67 27.08 -6.23
N VAL A 410 15.47 27.32 -5.20
CA VAL A 410 16.42 28.45 -5.14
C VAL A 410 17.82 27.89 -4.95
N THR A 411 18.72 28.24 -5.87
CA THR A 411 20.15 27.94 -5.76
C THR A 411 20.89 29.20 -5.34
N ILE A 412 21.57 29.14 -4.19
CA ILE A 412 22.33 30.24 -3.61
C ILE A 412 23.82 29.90 -3.73
N THR A 413 24.56 30.76 -4.44
CA THR A 413 25.99 30.60 -4.71
C THR A 413 26.69 31.94 -4.60
N GLY A 414 27.88 31.98 -4.01
CA GLY A 414 28.71 33.19 -3.95
C GLY A 414 28.33 34.18 -2.84
N GLU A 415 27.38 33.83 -1.99
CA GLU A 415 26.99 34.58 -0.79
C GLU A 415 27.69 33.98 0.45
N GLU A 416 27.95 34.80 1.46
CA GLU A 416 28.62 34.38 2.72
C GLU A 416 27.62 34.10 3.85
N ASN A 417 26.39 34.60 3.74
CA ASN A 417 25.27 34.29 4.64
C ASN A 417 23.92 34.55 3.97
N GLY A 418 22.84 34.19 4.66
CA GLY A 418 21.51 34.58 4.23
C GLY A 418 20.39 34.06 5.13
N LEU A 419 19.16 34.43 4.75
CA LEU A 419 17.95 34.09 5.47
C LEU A 419 17.04 33.21 4.61
N ILE A 420 16.52 32.13 5.22
CA ILE A 420 15.54 31.24 4.61
C ILE A 420 14.30 31.22 5.48
N THR A 421 13.14 31.41 4.86
CA THR A 421 11.85 31.37 5.56
C THR A 421 10.87 30.45 4.84
N SER A 422 9.91 29.93 5.59
CA SER A 422 8.76 29.24 5.00
C SER A 422 7.97 30.20 4.09
N PRO A 423 7.35 29.70 3.01
CA PRO A 423 6.50 30.51 2.14
C PRO A 423 5.40 31.24 2.91
N GLY A 424 5.25 32.54 2.66
CA GLY A 424 4.23 33.38 3.31
C GLY A 424 4.62 33.94 4.69
N TYR A 425 5.79 33.57 5.23
CA TYR A 425 6.31 34.11 6.50
C TYR A 425 6.31 35.65 6.51
N PRO A 426 5.87 36.32 7.61
CA PRO A 426 5.59 35.78 8.94
C PRO A 426 4.20 35.15 9.13
N ASN A 427 3.37 35.11 8.08
CA ASN A 427 2.08 34.44 8.16
C ASN A 427 2.26 32.90 8.07
N PRO A 428 1.30 32.12 8.59
CA PRO A 428 1.31 30.67 8.45
C PRO A 428 1.42 30.21 7.00
N TYR A 429 2.15 29.12 6.77
CA TYR A 429 2.27 28.52 5.44
C TYR A 429 0.95 27.89 4.99
N LYS A 430 0.75 27.77 3.69
CA LYS A 430 -0.50 27.23 3.10
C LYS A 430 -0.41 25.71 2.86
N ASN A 431 -1.57 25.08 2.64
CA ASN A 431 -1.74 23.63 2.44
C ASN A 431 -1.91 23.20 0.97
N ASP A 432 -1.42 24.02 0.05
CA ASP A 432 -1.49 23.91 -1.41
C ASP A 432 -0.42 22.98 -2.03
N ARG A 433 -0.07 21.88 -1.34
CA ARG A 433 0.91 20.88 -1.81
C ARG A 433 2.26 21.50 -2.20
N GLN A 434 2.80 22.37 -1.35
CA GLN A 434 4.04 23.11 -1.62
C GLN A 434 5.27 22.21 -1.48
N MET A 435 6.27 22.48 -2.33
CA MET A 435 7.62 21.96 -2.23
C MET A 435 8.60 23.11 -2.47
N CYS A 436 9.38 23.46 -1.46
CA CYS A 436 10.41 24.49 -1.56
C CYS A 436 11.77 23.89 -1.29
N ASN A 437 12.70 24.04 -2.23
CA ASN A 437 14.06 23.54 -2.13
C ASN A 437 15.04 24.71 -2.15
N TRP A 438 15.96 24.73 -1.20
CA TRP A 438 17.09 25.65 -1.15
C TRP A 438 18.39 24.86 -1.26
N TYR A 439 19.17 25.15 -2.29
CA TYR A 439 20.50 24.60 -2.49
C TYR A 439 21.53 25.67 -2.19
N ILE A 440 22.22 25.55 -1.06
CA ILE A 440 23.21 26.52 -0.59
C ILE A 440 24.59 25.98 -0.90
N THR A 441 25.38 26.69 -1.68
CA THR A 441 26.75 26.32 -2.03
C THR A 441 27.72 27.43 -1.65
N VAL A 442 28.65 27.10 -0.74
CA VAL A 442 29.71 27.99 -0.27
C VAL A 442 31.06 27.63 -0.90
N ARG A 443 32.12 28.38 -0.58
CA ARG A 443 33.44 28.18 -1.17
C ARG A 443 33.96 26.77 -0.87
N PRO A 444 34.75 26.16 -1.78
CA PRO A 444 35.43 24.90 -1.49
C PRO A 444 36.24 24.98 -0.19
N GLY A 445 36.19 23.91 0.62
CA GLY A 445 36.84 23.85 1.92
C GLY A 445 36.09 24.55 3.07
N HIS A 446 34.99 25.25 2.79
CA HIS A 446 34.09 25.82 3.80
C HIS A 446 32.86 24.92 3.99
N LYS A 447 32.14 25.15 5.09
CA LYS A 447 30.90 24.46 5.43
C LYS A 447 29.76 25.47 5.60
N VAL A 448 28.54 25.01 5.46
CA VAL A 448 27.33 25.78 5.71
C VAL A 448 26.85 25.48 7.13
N PHE A 449 26.80 26.50 7.97
CA PHE A 449 26.13 26.46 9.26
C PHE A 449 24.69 26.94 9.08
N LEU A 450 23.71 26.15 9.49
CA LEU A 450 22.28 26.49 9.43
C LEU A 450 21.72 26.55 10.86
N HIS A 451 21.14 27.69 11.22
CA HIS A 451 20.55 27.92 12.52
C HIS A 451 19.07 28.32 12.39
N PHE A 452 18.18 27.48 12.92
CA PHE A 452 16.74 27.79 13.02
C PHE A 452 16.48 28.75 14.18
N THR A 453 16.21 30.01 13.86
CA THR A 453 15.80 31.04 14.84
C THR A 453 14.35 30.87 15.30
N LEU A 454 13.49 30.36 14.41
CA LEU A 454 12.10 30.00 14.67
C LEU A 454 11.78 28.70 13.91
N PHE A 455 11.07 27.77 14.56
CA PHE A 455 10.63 26.53 13.94
C PHE A 455 9.29 26.07 14.53
N LEU A 456 8.22 26.22 13.75
CA LEU A 456 6.84 25.89 14.11
C LEU A 456 6.20 25.14 12.94
N ILE A 457 6.50 23.85 12.83
CA ILE A 457 6.04 22.98 11.74
C ILE A 457 5.11 21.91 12.29
N GLU A 458 4.01 21.62 11.59
CA GLU A 458 3.04 20.62 12.04
C GLU A 458 3.63 19.20 12.08
N GLY A 459 3.64 18.58 13.27
CA GLY A 459 4.10 17.21 13.46
C GLY A 459 4.54 16.95 14.90
N HIS A 460 4.80 15.69 15.23
CA HIS A 460 5.33 15.27 16.53
C HIS A 460 6.38 14.17 16.28
N PRO A 461 7.67 14.52 16.11
CA PRO A 461 8.69 13.57 15.64
C PRO A 461 8.82 12.35 16.56
N GLY A 462 8.69 12.54 17.88
CA GLY A 462 8.82 11.48 18.88
C GLY A 462 7.62 10.54 19.03
N GLU A 463 6.44 10.88 18.50
CA GLU A 463 5.21 10.09 18.71
C GLU A 463 4.55 9.61 17.42
N ARG A 464 4.50 10.47 16.39
CA ARG A 464 3.77 10.23 15.14
C ARG A 464 4.57 10.55 13.88
N GLY A 465 5.77 11.10 14.01
CA GLY A 465 6.55 11.62 12.88
C GLY A 465 5.98 12.93 12.33
N CYS A 466 6.19 13.16 11.03
CA CYS A 466 5.92 14.44 10.36
C CYS A 466 4.86 14.35 9.24
N PRO A 467 3.71 13.68 9.44
CA PRO A 467 2.82 13.26 8.34
C PRO A 467 2.18 14.42 7.55
N SER A 468 2.10 15.62 8.10
CA SER A 468 1.41 16.77 7.49
C SER A 468 2.38 17.76 6.83
N ALA A 469 3.49 18.09 7.48
CA ALA A 469 4.49 19.01 6.98
C ALA A 469 5.87 18.60 7.51
N VAL A 470 6.89 18.84 6.70
CA VAL A 470 8.24 18.37 7.01
C VAL A 470 9.30 19.31 6.44
N VAL A 471 10.34 19.56 7.23
CA VAL A 471 11.59 20.17 6.77
C VAL A 471 12.66 19.09 6.73
N ARG A 472 13.30 18.90 5.58
CA ARG A 472 14.40 17.96 5.39
C ARG A 472 15.71 18.72 5.15
N VAL A 473 16.76 18.34 5.87
CA VAL A 473 18.09 18.96 5.74
C VAL A 473 19.12 17.90 5.37
N TRP A 474 19.72 18.02 4.19
CA TRP A 474 20.82 17.18 3.74
C TRP A 474 22.14 17.88 4.06
N LYS A 475 22.90 17.32 5.02
CA LYS A 475 24.28 17.74 5.32
C LYS A 475 25.24 17.38 4.18
N ASN A 476 24.88 16.32 3.45
CA ASN A 476 25.49 15.79 2.25
C ASN A 476 24.36 15.30 1.32
N LEU A 477 24.48 15.52 0.02
CA LEU A 477 23.45 15.12 -0.95
C LEU A 477 23.37 13.60 -1.14
N SER A 478 24.42 12.87 -0.79
CA SER A 478 24.46 11.40 -0.88
C SER A 478 23.90 10.67 0.34
N ASP A 479 23.73 11.37 1.46
CA ASP A 479 23.26 10.79 2.72
C ASP A 479 21.75 11.02 2.89
N ALA A 480 21.13 10.21 3.76
CA ALA A 480 19.73 10.45 4.13
C ALA A 480 19.61 11.79 4.90
N PRO A 481 18.55 12.58 4.67
CA PRO A 481 18.34 13.86 5.33
C PRO A 481 18.02 13.72 6.82
N LEU A 482 18.20 14.81 7.56
CA LEU A 482 17.52 15.01 8.83
C LEU A 482 16.06 15.36 8.57
N GLU A 483 15.12 14.66 9.21
CA GLU A 483 13.69 14.92 9.09
C GLU A 483 13.17 15.68 10.32
N LEU A 484 12.69 16.91 10.12
CA LEU A 484 12.33 17.86 11.17
C LEU A 484 10.87 18.31 11.08
N CYS A 485 10.17 18.29 12.21
CA CYS A 485 8.84 18.88 12.41
C CYS A 485 8.59 19.12 13.91
N GLY A 486 7.47 19.74 14.27
CA GLY A 486 7.11 20.13 15.64
C GLY A 486 7.62 21.52 16.02
N GLU A 487 7.61 21.79 17.33
CA GLU A 487 7.98 23.09 17.92
C GLU A 487 9.22 23.00 18.84
N GLY A 488 9.64 21.78 19.20
CA GLY A 488 10.73 21.51 20.15
C GLY A 488 11.95 20.88 19.49
N LEU A 489 12.69 21.65 18.69
CA LEU A 489 13.99 21.19 18.16
C LEU A 489 15.01 21.07 19.30
N SER A 490 15.78 19.98 19.31
CA SER A 490 16.99 19.86 20.14
C SER A 490 18.10 20.77 19.62
N ASN A 491 19.14 21.04 20.42
CA ASN A 491 20.27 21.86 19.97
C ASN A 491 20.91 21.33 18.68
N ASP A 492 21.12 20.01 18.58
CA ASP A 492 21.73 19.36 17.41
C ASP A 492 20.89 19.44 16.12
N THR A 493 19.57 19.64 16.26
CA THR A 493 18.65 19.79 15.12
C THR A 493 18.30 21.24 14.81
N ARG A 494 18.48 22.13 15.80
CA ARG A 494 18.33 23.57 15.67
C ARG A 494 19.54 24.21 14.98
N GLU A 495 20.73 23.67 15.23
CA GLU A 495 22.00 24.10 14.66
C GLU A 495 22.65 22.96 13.88
N VAL A 496 22.67 23.07 12.55
CA VAL A 496 23.12 22.01 11.65
C VAL A 496 24.30 22.50 10.82
N ILE A 497 25.42 21.76 10.86
CA ILE A 497 26.61 22.03 10.05
C ILE A 497 26.69 21.04 8.90
N SER A 498 26.85 21.50 7.66
CA SER A 498 27.05 20.60 6.51
C SER A 498 28.37 19.83 6.61
N THR A 499 28.43 18.63 6.01
CA THR A 499 29.68 17.86 5.90
C THR A 499 30.45 18.21 4.62
N SER A 500 29.75 18.74 3.62
CA SER A 500 30.30 19.25 2.36
C SER A 500 30.18 20.77 2.26
N ASN A 501 30.65 21.37 1.17
CA ASN A 501 30.43 22.80 0.87
C ASN A 501 29.02 23.09 0.32
N VAL A 502 28.15 22.08 0.28
CA VAL A 502 26.76 22.17 -0.17
C VAL A 502 25.83 21.71 0.95
N LEU A 503 24.73 22.42 1.12
CA LEU A 503 23.63 22.07 2.01
C LEU A 503 22.29 22.23 1.28
N LYS A 504 21.45 21.21 1.34
CA LYS A 504 20.09 21.26 0.78
C LYS A 504 19.08 21.31 1.94
N VAL A 505 18.18 22.29 1.88
CA VAL A 505 16.99 22.35 2.75
C VAL A 505 15.77 22.17 1.87
N SER A 506 14.84 21.32 2.28
CA SER A 506 13.56 21.15 1.61
C SER A 506 12.41 21.32 2.59
N PHE A 507 11.39 22.07 2.22
CA PHE A 507 10.15 22.17 2.96
C PHE A 507 9.00 21.63 2.11
N MET A 508 8.23 20.70 2.68
CA MET A 508 7.13 20.04 1.98
C MET A 508 5.87 20.02 2.83
N THR A 509 4.71 20.24 2.19
CA THR A 509 3.40 20.15 2.83
C THR A 509 2.49 19.14 2.13
N ALA A 510 1.71 18.43 2.93
CA ALA A 510 0.55 17.67 2.47
C ALA A 510 -0.70 18.54 2.46
N GLN A 511 -1.70 18.09 1.72
CA GLN A 511 -2.99 18.76 1.62
C GLN A 511 -3.76 18.81 2.95
N LYS A 512 -3.49 17.85 3.83
CA LYS A 512 -4.06 17.79 5.18
C LYS A 512 -3.43 18.75 6.18
N ALA A 513 -2.35 19.44 5.81
CA ALA A 513 -1.74 20.44 6.68
C ALA A 513 -2.74 21.58 6.94
N VAL A 514 -2.69 22.14 8.15
CA VAL A 514 -3.53 23.29 8.53
C VAL A 514 -2.79 24.62 8.36
N GLY A 515 -1.46 24.58 8.40
CA GLY A 515 -0.60 25.75 8.37
C GLY A 515 -0.30 26.26 9.78
N ASN A 516 0.95 26.07 10.24
CA ASN A 516 1.45 26.62 11.50
C ASN A 516 2.39 27.82 11.20
N GLY A 517 3.00 28.42 12.22
CA GLY A 517 3.84 29.64 12.11
C GLY A 517 5.06 29.54 11.20
N GLY A 518 5.40 28.35 10.70
CA GLY A 518 6.45 28.15 9.71
C GLY A 518 7.84 28.15 10.31
N PHE A 519 8.85 28.51 9.53
CA PHE A 519 10.23 28.55 10.02
C PHE A 519 10.99 29.77 9.51
N ARG A 520 12.00 30.17 10.29
CA ARG A 520 12.99 31.18 9.94
C ARG A 520 14.38 30.67 10.31
N ALA A 521 15.20 30.43 9.31
CA ALA A 521 16.56 29.92 9.46
C ALA A 521 17.58 30.89 8.87
N VAL A 522 18.68 31.10 9.58
CA VAL A 522 19.85 31.84 9.11
C VAL A 522 20.90 30.81 8.70
N TRP A 523 21.52 31.00 7.55
CA TRP A 523 22.67 30.20 7.14
C TRP A 523 23.90 31.09 7.00
N THR A 524 25.06 30.52 7.33
CA THR A 524 26.35 31.23 7.35
C THR A 524 27.44 30.32 6.81
N GLU A 525 28.32 30.86 5.98
CA GLU A 525 29.56 30.21 5.57
C GLU A 525 30.57 30.21 6.73
N ILE A 526 31.01 29.02 7.14
CA ILE A 526 31.94 28.85 8.26
C ILE A 526 33.18 28.04 7.87
N ARG A 527 34.27 28.28 8.61
CA ARG A 527 35.49 27.47 8.58
C ARG A 527 35.91 27.08 10.01
N GLU A 528 36.39 25.85 10.17
CA GLU A 528 36.84 25.27 11.46
C GLU A 528 38.37 25.32 11.61
N ASP A 529 39.06 26.25 10.93
CA ASP A 529 40.53 26.35 10.93
C ASP A 529 41.04 27.19 12.12
N PRO A 530 42.10 26.75 12.85
CA PRO A 530 42.74 27.54 13.89
C PRO A 530 43.36 28.87 13.38
N SER A 531 43.71 28.98 12.10
CA SER A 531 44.15 30.22 11.45
C SER A 531 42.95 31.00 10.89
N CYS A 532 42.26 31.74 11.75
CA CYS A 532 41.18 32.64 11.35
C CYS A 532 41.72 34.06 11.14
N GLU A 533 41.85 34.48 9.88
CA GLU A 533 42.17 35.88 9.52
C GLU A 533 40.95 36.80 9.66
N ASP A 534 39.74 36.22 9.57
CA ASP A 534 38.47 36.92 9.68
C ASP A 534 37.93 36.95 11.13
N LEU A 535 36.62 37.23 11.30
CA LEU A 535 35.98 37.19 12.59
C LEU A 535 35.89 35.75 13.12
N ARG A 536 36.47 35.52 14.29
CA ARG A 536 36.33 34.28 15.03
C ARG A 536 35.27 34.43 16.12
N CYS A 537 34.20 33.63 16.04
CA CYS A 537 33.18 33.53 17.08
C CYS A 537 33.81 33.01 18.39
N ALA A 538 33.58 33.69 19.51
CA ALA A 538 34.34 33.48 20.74
C ALA A 538 34.03 32.13 21.42
N LEU A 539 32.76 31.71 21.41
CA LEU A 539 32.25 30.51 22.07
C LEU A 539 32.17 29.33 21.11
N THR A 540 31.63 29.52 19.91
CA THR A 540 31.52 28.43 18.91
C THR A 540 32.84 28.15 18.19
N GLY A 541 33.74 29.14 18.13
CA GLY A 541 35.05 29.01 17.49
C GLY A 541 35.01 29.03 15.96
N TYR A 542 33.84 29.24 15.36
CA TYR A 542 33.68 29.36 13.91
C TYR A 542 34.44 30.58 13.38
N CYS A 543 35.13 30.40 12.26
CA CYS A 543 35.68 31.51 11.49
C CYS A 543 34.68 31.91 10.41
N ILE A 544 34.20 33.15 10.47
CA ILE A 544 33.18 33.71 9.57
C ILE A 544 33.69 35.02 8.99
N SER A 545 33.21 35.40 7.79
CA SER A 545 33.64 36.63 7.11
C SER A 545 33.46 37.86 8.00
N SER A 546 34.49 38.71 8.03
CA SER A 546 34.46 39.96 8.81
C SER A 546 33.35 40.93 8.37
N ARG A 547 32.78 40.74 7.17
CA ARG A 547 31.65 41.51 6.63
C ARG A 547 30.33 41.21 7.32
N LEU A 548 30.27 40.11 8.06
CA LEU A 548 29.06 39.67 8.77
C LEU A 548 28.91 40.31 10.16
N ARG A 549 29.83 41.18 10.57
CA ARG A 549 29.68 41.96 11.80
C ARG A 549 28.53 42.95 11.69
N CYS A 550 27.75 43.07 12.76
CA CYS A 550 26.74 44.12 12.91
C CYS A 550 25.66 44.10 11.83
N ASN A 551 25.19 42.90 11.44
CA ASN A 551 24.16 42.70 10.44
C ASN A 551 22.81 42.24 11.04
N ASP A 552 22.67 42.26 12.36
CA ASP A 552 21.47 41.86 13.12
C ASP A 552 21.04 40.40 12.85
N LEU A 553 21.97 39.54 12.39
CA LEU A 553 21.74 38.10 12.20
C LEU A 553 22.67 37.30 13.13
N PRO A 554 22.18 36.23 13.77
CA PRO A 554 23.00 35.40 14.66
C PRO A 554 23.90 34.44 13.85
N ASN A 555 24.94 34.96 13.19
CA ASN A 555 25.81 34.16 12.31
C ASN A 555 26.75 33.24 13.12
N CYS A 556 27.06 33.62 14.36
CA CYS A 556 27.86 32.82 15.28
C CYS A 556 27.08 31.69 16.00
N GLY A 557 25.74 31.67 15.90
CA GLY A 557 24.87 30.65 16.53
C GLY A 557 23.91 31.22 17.57
N SER A 558 23.22 30.34 18.30
CA SER A 558 22.27 30.71 19.37
C SER A 558 22.96 31.07 20.69
N SER A 559 24.15 30.53 20.92
CA SER A 559 24.92 30.70 22.16
C SER A 559 26.03 31.73 22.04
N ASP A 560 26.27 32.28 20.85
CA ASP A 560 27.39 33.17 20.55
C ASP A 560 26.91 34.35 19.70
N ASN A 561 27.10 35.56 20.23
CA ASN A 561 26.68 36.83 19.62
C ASN A 561 27.89 37.73 19.30
N THR A 562 29.09 37.14 19.19
CA THR A 562 30.36 37.87 19.01
C THR A 562 30.35 38.77 17.78
N ASP A 563 29.60 38.41 16.73
CA ASP A 563 29.45 39.22 15.52
C ASP A 563 28.66 40.53 15.74
N GLU A 564 27.90 40.63 16.83
CA GLU A 564 26.99 41.75 17.12
C GLU A 564 27.33 42.54 18.39
N ASP A 565 28.31 42.08 19.20
CA ASP A 565 28.60 42.67 20.51
C ASP A 565 29.36 44.02 20.46
N ASP A 566 30.11 44.31 19.39
CA ASP A 566 30.94 45.53 19.24
C ASP A 566 30.47 46.43 18.09
N CYS A 567 29.17 46.65 18.01
CA CYS A 567 28.57 47.50 16.97
C CYS A 567 28.51 48.95 17.42
N VAL A 568 29.26 49.81 16.73
CA VAL A 568 29.11 51.28 16.86
C VAL A 568 27.76 51.67 16.28
N ARG A 569 26.71 51.63 17.11
CA ARG A 569 25.40 52.19 16.75
C ARG A 569 25.59 53.68 16.51
N SER A 570 25.48 54.11 15.26
CA SER A 570 25.32 55.55 14.99
C SER A 570 24.08 56.03 15.76
N PRO A 571 24.13 57.18 16.44
CA PRO A 571 22.97 57.65 17.18
C PRO A 571 21.83 57.87 16.18
N GLU A 572 20.68 57.22 16.40
CA GLU A 572 19.46 57.51 15.67
C GLU A 572 19.25 59.03 15.70
N LEU A 573 19.24 59.65 14.53
CA LEU A 573 18.96 61.06 14.41
C LEU A 573 17.54 61.28 14.94
N ASN A 574 17.43 61.78 16.18
CA ASN A 574 16.14 61.96 16.84
C ASN A 574 15.30 62.96 16.03
N LEU A 575 14.40 62.43 15.20
CA LEU A 575 13.62 63.17 14.23
C LEU A 575 12.73 64.23 14.91
N TYR A 576 12.37 64.02 16.18
CA TYR A 576 11.67 65.01 17.00
C TYR A 576 12.55 66.21 17.36
N LEU A 577 13.87 66.00 17.52
CA LEU A 577 14.81 67.08 17.80
C LEU A 577 15.06 67.91 16.54
N VAL A 578 15.20 67.26 15.38
CA VAL A 578 15.30 67.93 14.07
C VAL A 578 14.00 68.66 13.71
N GLY A 579 12.85 68.02 13.96
CA GLY A 579 11.52 68.61 13.81
C GLY A 579 11.27 69.78 14.76
N GLY A 580 11.74 69.67 16.00
CA GLY A 580 11.65 70.74 17.01
C GLY A 580 12.50 71.95 16.67
N VAL A 581 13.73 71.75 16.19
CA VAL A 581 14.64 72.83 15.78
C VAL A 581 14.13 73.51 14.51
N SER A 582 13.70 72.74 13.50
CA SER A 582 13.15 73.30 12.25
C SER A 582 11.83 74.05 12.47
N GLY A 583 10.93 73.50 13.30
CA GLY A 583 9.70 74.16 13.73
C GLY A 583 9.96 75.44 14.54
N GLY A 584 10.95 75.41 15.44
CA GLY A 584 11.38 76.58 16.20
C GLY A 584 11.91 77.71 15.32
N CYS A 585 12.76 77.38 14.34
CA CYS A 585 13.28 78.35 13.36
C CYS A 585 12.16 78.95 12.49
N ALA A 586 11.19 78.15 12.07
CA ALA A 586 10.02 78.63 11.30
C ALA A 586 9.15 79.58 12.14
N ALA A 587 8.91 79.27 13.41
CA ALA A 587 8.15 80.15 14.31
C ALA A 587 8.87 81.48 14.56
N PHE A 588 10.20 81.46 14.73
CA PHE A 588 11.01 82.66 14.96
C PHE A 588 11.07 83.57 13.71
N THR A 589 11.18 82.98 12.52
CA THR A 589 11.15 83.74 11.25
C THR A 589 9.76 84.34 10.99
N LEU A 590 8.69 83.63 11.30
CA LEU A 590 7.32 84.18 11.22
C LEU A 590 7.08 85.31 12.24
N LEU A 591 7.54 85.16 13.49
CA LEU A 591 7.44 86.20 14.50
C LEU A 591 8.21 87.46 14.11
N THR A 592 9.43 87.32 13.62
CA THR A 592 10.23 88.46 13.14
C THR A 592 9.59 89.14 11.92
N LEU A 593 9.06 88.38 10.95
CA LEU A 593 8.28 88.93 9.83
C LEU A 593 7.02 89.66 10.31
N CYS A 594 6.29 89.13 11.28
CA CYS A 594 5.12 89.79 11.87
C CYS A 594 5.49 91.10 12.58
N LEU A 595 6.62 91.13 13.31
CA LEU A 595 7.13 92.32 13.97
C LEU A 595 7.58 93.38 12.95
N VAL A 596 8.25 92.96 11.87
CA VAL A 596 8.63 93.84 10.74
C VAL A 596 7.40 94.37 10.00
N CYS A 597 6.39 93.54 9.78
CA CYS A 597 5.13 93.96 9.17
C CYS A 597 4.37 94.94 10.07
N ARG A 598 4.35 94.73 11.39
CA ARG A 598 3.77 95.68 12.36
C ARG A 598 4.54 97.00 12.39
N SER A 599 5.88 96.97 12.36
CA SER A 599 6.70 98.18 12.34
C SER A 599 6.53 98.95 11.02
N ARG A 600 6.43 98.26 9.87
CA ARG A 600 6.11 98.85 8.56
C ARG A 600 4.69 99.40 8.49
N ARG A 601 3.68 98.72 9.08
CA ARG A 601 2.30 99.25 9.20
C ARG A 601 2.27 100.49 10.10
N ARG A 602 3.00 100.51 11.22
CA ARG A 602 3.14 101.71 12.07
C ARG A 602 3.82 102.86 11.32
N ARG A 603 4.89 102.60 10.54
CA ARG A 603 5.54 103.61 9.69
C ARG A 603 4.61 104.12 8.57
N ARG A 604 3.82 103.25 7.92
CA ARG A 604 2.82 103.65 6.91
C ARG A 604 1.68 104.47 7.51
N ARG A 605 1.22 104.17 8.74
CA ARG A 605 0.23 105.00 9.45
C ARG A 605 0.77 106.39 9.79
N ARG A 606 2.07 106.55 10.06
CA ARG A 606 2.70 107.87 10.26
C ARG A 606 2.85 108.69 8.98
N ARG A 607 2.94 108.06 7.80
CA ARG A 607 3.09 108.76 6.50
C ARG A 607 1.76 109.22 5.85
N ARG A 608 0.59 108.87 6.38
CA ARG A 608 -0.74 109.26 5.83
C ARG A 608 -1.30 110.59 6.38
N ARG A 609 -0.46 111.51 6.91
CA ARG A 609 -0.90 112.79 7.50
C ARG A 609 -0.55 114.08 6.71
N HIS A 610 -0.16 114.01 5.43
CA HIS A 610 0.03 115.22 4.59
C HIS A 610 -0.44 115.02 3.12
N PRO A 611 -1.22 115.95 2.52
CA PRO A 611 -1.54 116.03 1.08
C PRO A 611 -0.95 117.32 0.41
N PRO A 612 -1.23 117.66 -0.88
CA PRO A 612 -0.92 117.03 -2.18
C PRO A 612 -0.22 118.01 -3.19
N PHE A 613 -0.21 117.72 -4.52
CA PHE A 613 0.11 118.52 -5.77
C PHE A 613 1.18 117.83 -6.66
N GLY A 614 1.15 117.72 -8.00
CA GLY A 614 0.23 118.11 -9.09
C GLY A 614 0.75 117.65 -10.49
N ASP A 615 -0.17 117.49 -11.46
CA ASP A 615 -0.19 117.55 -12.95
C ASP A 615 0.84 116.94 -13.96
N ARG A 616 0.26 116.11 -14.89
CA ARG A 616 0.37 115.96 -16.40
C ARG A 616 1.72 115.77 -17.14
N PRO A 617 1.78 115.33 -18.45
CA PRO A 617 0.81 114.70 -19.38
C PRO A 617 1.37 113.43 -20.15
N PRO A 618 0.63 112.78 -21.09
CA PRO A 618 1.02 111.52 -21.76
C PRO A 618 1.44 111.65 -23.24
N LEU A 619 2.34 110.79 -23.75
CA LEU A 619 2.68 110.66 -25.18
C LEU A 619 3.07 109.20 -25.60
N ARG A 620 2.27 108.68 -26.55
CA ARG A 620 2.44 107.76 -27.71
C ARG A 620 3.32 106.47 -27.71
N PRO A 621 2.87 105.39 -28.40
CA PRO A 621 3.63 104.15 -28.66
C PRO A 621 4.20 104.04 -30.11
N PRO A 622 5.14 103.12 -30.38
CA PRO A 622 5.50 102.66 -31.74
C PRO A 622 5.13 101.17 -32.04
N PRO A 623 5.18 100.74 -33.32
CA PRO A 623 4.32 99.71 -33.94
C PRO A 623 4.99 98.33 -34.17
N PRO A 624 4.24 97.32 -34.68
CA PRO A 624 4.75 95.96 -34.94
C PRO A 624 5.33 95.82 -36.36
N GLY A 625 6.34 94.95 -36.53
CA GLY A 625 6.98 94.63 -37.80
C GLY A 625 6.93 93.12 -38.10
N GLU A 626 6.62 92.81 -39.36
CA GLU A 626 6.28 91.52 -39.95
C GLU A 626 7.47 90.57 -40.25
N VAL A 627 7.11 89.29 -40.38
CA VAL A 627 7.80 88.09 -40.92
C VAL A 627 7.83 88.20 -42.47
N PRO A 628 8.78 87.66 -43.30
CA PRO A 628 9.09 86.21 -43.49
C PRO A 628 10.56 85.92 -43.96
N ALA A 629 11.05 84.74 -44.37
CA ALA A 629 10.49 83.46 -44.84
C ALA A 629 11.50 82.29 -44.73
N MET A 630 10.95 81.06 -44.76
CA MET A 630 11.40 79.79 -45.38
C MET A 630 12.88 79.32 -45.33
N HIS A 631 13.09 78.08 -44.85
CA HIS A 631 13.65 76.99 -45.66
C HIS A 631 13.31 75.61 -45.08
N PHE A 632 12.77 74.74 -45.95
CA PHE A 632 12.54 73.31 -45.78
C PHE A 632 13.83 72.51 -46.02
N VAL A 633 14.07 71.44 -45.24
CA VAL A 633 14.65 70.16 -45.73
C VAL A 633 14.07 69.01 -44.91
N SER A 634 13.58 67.98 -45.62
CA SER A 634 13.16 66.66 -45.15
C SER A 634 14.24 65.64 -45.53
N MET A 635 14.43 64.58 -44.74
CA MET A 635 14.56 63.19 -45.24
C MET A 635 14.63 62.17 -44.10
N ASP A 636 13.75 61.18 -44.21
CA ASP A 636 13.72 59.92 -43.48
C ASP A 636 14.80 58.91 -43.97
N THR A 637 14.90 57.79 -43.25
CA THR A 637 15.52 56.47 -43.53
C THR A 637 16.94 56.23 -42.97
N VAL A 638 17.07 55.39 -41.93
CA VAL A 638 17.11 53.91 -41.92
C VAL A 638 16.71 53.40 -40.54
#